data_AF-A0AAE1CRN9-F1
#
_entry.id   AF-A0AAE1CRN9-F1
#
_cell.length_a   1.000
_cell.length_b   1.000
_cell.length_c   1.000
_cell.angle_alpha   90.00
_cell.angle_beta   90.00
_cell.angle_gamma   90.00
#
_symmetry.space_group_name_H-M   'P 1'
#
loop_
_entity.id
_entity.type
_entity.pdbx_description
1 polymer ?
#
loop_
_entity_poly.entity_id
_entity_poly.type
_entity_poly.pdbx_seq_one_letter_code
_entity_poly.pdbx_strand_id
1 'polypeptide(L)'
;MTEYPKNCNTTDSSGVSKRVYQPVSLESVNSCDDIRVNRVYQHVSLESVNSCDDIRVNRVYQHVSLESVNSCDDIRVNRVYQHVSLEVYQPVSLESVNSCDDIRINRVYQPVSLESVNSCDDIRVNRVYQPVSLESVNSCDDIRVNRVYQPVSLESVNSCDDIR
;
A
#
# COMPACT_ATOMS: atom_id res chain seq x y z
N MET A 1 0.88 0.00 27.22
CA MET A 1 1.42 1.25 26.64
C MET A 1 1.44 1.11 25.13
N THR A 2 0.51 1.80 24.47
CA THR A 2 0.44 2.01 23.03
C THR A 2 1.48 3.07 22.68
N GLU A 3 2.48 2.73 21.86
CA GLU A 3 3.35 3.74 21.24
C GLU A 3 2.64 4.21 19.98
N TYR A 4 2.29 5.50 19.95
CA TYR A 4 1.89 6.16 18.72
C TYR A 4 3.10 6.31 17.81
N PRO A 5 2.94 6.23 16.47
CA PRO A 5 4.04 6.49 15.56
C PRO A 5 4.65 7.86 15.88
N LYS A 6 5.98 7.92 15.97
CA LYS A 6 6.67 9.21 16.01
C LYS A 6 6.52 9.85 14.63
N ASN A 7 6.18 11.14 14.59
CA ASN A 7 6.17 11.90 13.34
C ASN A 7 7.58 11.85 12.73
N CYS A 8 7.70 11.33 11.51
CA CYS A 8 8.93 11.37 10.71
C CYS A 8 9.09 12.74 10.08
N ASN A 9 9.68 13.67 10.84
CA ASN A 9 10.12 14.97 10.33
C ASN A 9 11.64 15.02 10.11
N THR A 10 12.36 13.93 10.42
CA THR A 10 13.80 13.70 10.20
C THR A 10 14.02 12.20 9.93
N THR A 11 15.18 11.84 9.33
CA THR A 11 15.63 10.53 8.79
C THR A 11 15.66 9.34 9.77
N ASP A 12 14.73 9.26 10.71
CA ASP A 12 14.56 8.11 11.60
C ASP A 12 13.48 7.19 11.01
N SER A 13 13.64 5.88 11.17
CA SER A 13 12.57 4.93 10.92
C SER A 13 11.41 5.16 11.90
N SER A 14 10.18 5.41 11.40
CA SER A 14 8.98 5.38 12.23
C SER A 14 8.25 4.07 12.07
N GLY A 15 7.89 3.46 13.19
CA GLY A 15 7.18 2.21 13.11
C GLY A 15 6.46 1.80 14.36
N VAL A 16 5.32 1.16 14.14
CA VAL A 16 4.51 0.51 15.14
C VAL A 16 4.78 -0.99 15.04
N SER A 17 5.52 -1.55 16.01
CA SER A 17 5.86 -2.98 16.06
C SER A 17 4.96 -3.80 17.00
N LYS A 18 4.11 -3.13 17.79
CA LYS A 18 3.21 -3.74 18.77
C LYS A 18 1.81 -3.91 18.20
N ARG A 19 0.98 -4.78 18.82
CA ARG A 19 -0.44 -4.88 18.46
C ARG A 19 -1.12 -3.55 18.76
N VAL A 20 -1.78 -2.98 17.75
CA VAL A 20 -2.55 -1.74 17.90
C VAL A 20 -4.01 -2.02 17.59
N TYR A 21 -4.87 -1.62 18.53
CA TYR A 21 -6.31 -1.80 18.45
C TYR A 21 -7.05 -0.54 18.01
N GLN A 22 -6.33 0.56 17.84
CA GLN A 22 -6.80 1.84 17.32
C GLN A 22 -6.33 2.02 15.86
N PRO A 23 -6.89 2.99 15.11
CA PRO A 23 -6.33 3.40 13.84
C PRO A 23 -4.88 3.87 13.98
N VAL A 24 -4.11 3.70 12.91
CA VAL A 24 -2.78 4.30 12.76
C VAL A 24 -2.86 5.26 11.59
N SER A 25 -2.57 6.54 11.84
CA SER A 25 -2.51 7.57 10.81
C SER A 25 -1.16 8.29 10.90
N LEU A 26 -0.49 8.46 9.76
CA LEU A 26 0.62 9.39 9.62
C LEU A 26 0.29 10.37 8.50
N GLU A 27 0.50 11.65 8.77
CA GLU A 27 0.24 12.73 7.82
C GLU A 27 1.53 13.52 7.59
N SER A 28 1.74 14.00 6.38
CA SER A 28 2.81 14.94 6.02
C SER A 28 4.22 14.43 6.37
N VAL A 29 4.54 13.19 5.98
CA VAL A 29 5.89 12.64 6.14
C VAL A 29 6.81 13.26 5.11
N ASN A 30 7.73 14.13 5.55
CA ASN A 30 8.62 14.82 4.61
C ASN A 30 9.78 13.93 4.11
N SER A 31 10.40 13.18 5.01
CA SER A 31 11.50 12.25 4.72
C SER A 31 11.61 11.20 5.83
N CYS A 32 11.77 9.93 5.46
CA CYS A 32 11.92 8.81 6.38
C CYS A 32 12.66 7.65 5.73
N ASP A 33 13.57 6.98 6.42
CA ASP A 33 14.18 5.74 5.87
C ASP A 33 13.12 4.63 5.75
N ASP A 34 12.31 4.44 6.78
CA ASP A 34 11.40 3.29 6.89
C ASP A 34 10.12 3.65 7.66
N ILE A 35 8.96 3.53 7.02
CA ILE A 35 7.65 3.49 7.66
C ILE A 35 7.24 2.03 7.87
N ARG A 36 7.14 1.57 9.12
CA ARG A 36 6.81 0.17 9.45
C ARG A 36 5.58 0.04 10.33
N VAL A 37 4.45 -0.36 9.77
CA VAL A 37 3.20 -0.58 10.53
C VAL A 37 2.92 -2.08 10.64
N ASN A 38 2.79 -2.59 11.86
CA ASN A 38 2.56 -4.02 12.11
C ASN A 38 1.39 -4.27 13.05
N ARG A 39 0.56 -5.27 12.71
CA ARG A 39 -0.51 -5.82 13.59
C ARG A 39 -1.51 -4.76 14.06
N VAL A 40 -2.22 -4.17 13.10
CA VAL A 40 -3.28 -3.18 13.35
C VAL A 40 -4.63 -3.85 13.19
N TYR A 41 -5.46 -3.82 14.23
CA TYR A 41 -6.80 -4.45 14.21
C TYR A 41 -7.87 -3.56 13.54
N GLN A 42 -7.57 -2.28 13.34
CA GLN A 42 -8.42 -1.34 12.60
C GLN A 42 -7.78 -1.01 11.24
N HIS A 43 -7.69 0.28 10.91
CA HIS A 43 -7.15 0.78 9.66
C HIS A 43 -5.80 1.49 9.81
N VAL A 44 -5.09 1.58 8.69
CA VAL A 44 -3.84 2.32 8.52
C VAL A 44 -4.06 3.36 7.43
N SER A 45 -3.82 4.64 7.71
CA SER A 45 -3.76 5.72 6.71
C SER A 45 -2.37 6.34 6.70
N LEU A 46 -1.80 6.51 5.50
CA LEU A 46 -0.59 7.29 5.29
C LEU A 46 -0.91 8.34 4.23
N GLU A 47 -0.80 9.62 4.59
CA GLU A 47 -1.18 10.72 3.73
C GLU A 47 0.01 11.66 3.52
N SER A 48 0.25 12.03 2.25
CA SER A 48 1.31 12.98 1.86
C SER A 48 2.71 12.55 2.31
N VAL A 49 3.20 11.43 1.76
CA VAL A 49 4.58 10.97 1.96
C VAL A 49 5.45 11.53 0.85
N ASN A 50 6.30 12.50 1.17
CA ASN A 50 7.14 13.16 0.17
C ASN A 50 8.34 12.30 -0.28
N SER A 51 8.99 11.61 0.66
CA SER A 51 10.10 10.70 0.36
C SER A 51 10.24 9.66 1.47
N CYS A 52 10.32 8.38 1.09
CA CYS A 52 10.66 7.32 2.03
C CYS A 52 11.26 6.10 1.34
N ASP A 53 12.39 5.54 1.81
CA ASP A 53 12.96 4.35 1.16
C ASP A 53 11.93 3.20 1.19
N ASP A 54 11.38 2.88 2.37
CA ASP A 54 10.53 1.71 2.56
C ASP A 54 9.22 2.01 3.33
N ILE A 55 8.07 1.73 2.71
CA ILE A 55 6.77 1.66 3.39
C ILE A 55 6.33 0.20 3.54
N ARG A 56 6.21 -0.28 4.77
CA ARG A 56 5.88 -1.67 5.08
C ARG A 56 4.69 -1.76 6.02
N VAL A 57 3.55 -2.21 5.49
CA VAL A 57 2.30 -2.43 6.24
C VAL A 57 2.02 -3.92 6.33
N ASN A 58 2.01 -4.47 7.55
CA ASN A 58 1.84 -5.91 7.79
C ASN A 58 0.69 -6.20 8.76
N ARG A 59 -0.16 -7.17 8.40
CA ARG A 59 -1.24 -7.70 9.26
C ARG A 59 -2.21 -6.62 9.72
N VAL A 60 -3.03 -6.16 8.78
CA VAL A 60 -4.11 -5.22 9.03
C VAL A 60 -5.44 -5.95 8.94
N TYR A 61 -6.38 -5.69 9.85
CA TYR A 61 -7.65 -6.44 9.91
C TYR A 61 -8.85 -5.68 9.33
N GLN A 62 -8.71 -4.41 8.97
CA GLN A 62 -9.75 -3.66 8.26
C GLN A 62 -9.25 -3.14 6.91
N HIS A 63 -8.57 -2.00 6.86
CA HIS A 63 -8.11 -1.44 5.60
C HIS A 63 -6.80 -0.63 5.71
N VAL A 64 -6.17 -0.39 4.58
CA VAL A 64 -4.93 0.35 4.37
C VAL A 64 -5.21 1.39 3.27
N SER A 65 -4.96 2.66 3.55
CA SER A 65 -4.94 3.73 2.55
C SER A 65 -3.55 4.36 2.54
N LEU A 66 -2.97 4.49 1.35
CA LEU A 66 -1.77 5.28 1.08
C LEU A 66 -2.14 6.32 0.02
N GLU A 67 -2.08 7.59 0.38
CA GLU A 67 -2.51 8.68 -0.48
C GLU A 67 -1.35 9.67 -0.67
N SER A 68 -1.08 10.01 -1.94
CA SER A 68 -0.04 10.98 -2.32
C SER A 68 1.36 10.59 -1.85
N VAL A 69 1.92 9.52 -2.41
CA VAL A 69 3.32 9.12 -2.20
C VAL A 69 4.16 9.67 -3.34
N ASN A 70 5.02 10.65 -3.06
CA ASN A 70 5.81 11.30 -4.11
C ASN A 70 7.05 10.48 -4.53
N SER A 71 7.75 9.86 -3.58
CA SER A 71 8.91 9.02 -3.88
C SER A 71 9.10 7.93 -2.83
N CYS A 72 9.29 6.70 -3.29
CA CYS A 72 9.76 5.59 -2.48
C CYS A 72 10.68 4.64 -3.24
N ASP A 73 11.39 3.77 -2.54
CA ASP A 73 12.01 2.60 -3.19
C ASP A 73 10.97 1.46 -3.18
N ASP A 74 10.34 1.20 -2.03
CA ASP A 74 9.50 0.02 -1.83
C ASP A 74 8.20 0.34 -1.07
N ILE A 75 7.05 -0.01 -1.64
CA ILE A 75 5.78 -0.14 -0.91
C ILE A 75 5.41 -1.62 -0.78
N ARG A 76 5.21 -2.08 0.46
CA ARG A 76 4.86 -3.47 0.76
C ARG A 76 3.67 -3.56 1.68
N VAL A 77 2.56 -4.07 1.15
CA VAL A 77 1.34 -4.38 1.92
C VAL A 77 1.18 -5.88 2.02
N ASN A 78 1.27 -6.43 3.24
CA ASN A 78 1.18 -7.85 3.49
C ASN A 78 0.04 -8.18 4.46
N ARG A 79 -0.81 -9.15 4.07
CA ARG A 79 -1.85 -9.73 4.92
C ARG A 79 -2.84 -8.70 5.42
N VAL A 80 -3.76 -8.32 4.54
CA VAL A 80 -4.93 -7.53 4.92
C VAL A 80 -6.12 -8.48 4.98
N TYR A 81 -6.70 -8.60 6.16
CA TYR A 81 -7.79 -9.54 6.46
C TYR A 81 -9.14 -8.86 6.35
N GLN A 82 -10.17 -9.63 6.03
CA GLN A 82 -11.55 -9.19 6.10
C GLN A 82 -12.05 -9.20 7.55
N HIS A 83 -12.56 -8.07 8.03
CA HIS A 83 -13.40 -8.07 9.24
C HIS A 83 -14.85 -8.33 8.83
N VAL A 84 -15.54 -9.22 9.55
CA VAL A 84 -16.86 -9.82 9.20
C VAL A 84 -18.01 -8.78 9.17
N SER A 85 -17.75 -7.50 9.40
CA SER A 85 -18.78 -6.53 9.78
C SER A 85 -18.69 -5.15 9.13
N LEU A 86 -17.91 -4.96 8.06
CA LEU A 86 -17.84 -3.65 7.39
C LEU A 86 -17.96 -3.79 5.86
N GLU A 87 -18.94 -3.10 5.28
CA GLU A 87 -19.07 -2.82 3.85
C GLU A 87 -17.99 -1.81 3.42
N VAL A 88 -16.72 -2.19 3.48
CA VAL A 88 -15.64 -1.37 2.88
C VAL A 88 -15.43 -1.87 1.46
N TYR A 89 -15.69 -0.98 0.50
CA TYR A 89 -15.59 -1.30 -0.92
C TYR A 89 -14.14 -1.50 -1.40
N GLN A 90 -13.15 -0.92 -0.71
CA GLN A 90 -11.73 -1.07 -1.04
C GLN A 90 -10.84 -1.02 0.23
N PRO A 91 -10.14 -2.09 0.59
CA PRO A 91 -9.39 -2.26 1.85
C PRO A 91 -7.89 -1.95 1.72
N VAL A 92 -7.39 -1.80 0.51
CA VAL A 92 -6.01 -1.52 0.17
C VAL A 92 -6.14 -0.59 -1.01
N SER A 93 -6.01 0.69 -0.73
CA SER A 93 -6.00 1.75 -1.72
C SER A 93 -4.62 2.39 -1.71
N LEU A 94 -3.98 2.44 -2.86
CA LEU A 94 -2.81 3.26 -3.11
C LEU A 94 -3.21 4.28 -4.18
N GLU A 95 -3.24 5.54 -3.82
CA GLU A 95 -3.67 6.63 -4.70
C GLU A 95 -2.54 7.64 -4.89
N SER A 96 -2.30 8.05 -6.14
CA SER A 96 -1.33 9.09 -6.49
C SER A 96 0.10 8.74 -6.04
N VAL A 97 0.65 7.66 -6.58
CA VAL A 97 2.07 7.29 -6.38
C VAL A 97 2.89 7.87 -7.54
N ASN A 98 3.73 8.86 -7.26
CA ASN A 98 4.48 9.54 -8.32
C ASN A 98 5.72 8.74 -8.78
N SER A 99 6.50 8.19 -7.85
CA SER A 99 7.65 7.34 -8.16
C SER A 99 7.83 6.28 -7.09
N CYS A 100 7.96 5.01 -7.48
CA CYS A 100 8.37 3.94 -6.57
C CYS A 100 9.10 2.81 -7.31
N ASP A 101 10.20 2.26 -6.83
CA ASP A 101 10.84 1.14 -7.57
C ASP A 101 9.91 -0.10 -7.54
N ASP A 102 9.39 -0.48 -6.38
CA ASP A 102 8.61 -1.70 -6.20
C ASP A 102 7.31 -1.45 -5.41
N ILE A 103 6.16 -1.85 -5.97
CA ILE A 103 4.90 -2.00 -5.23
C ILE A 103 4.55 -3.47 -5.10
N ARG A 104 4.47 -3.97 -3.86
CA ARG A 104 4.19 -5.39 -3.58
C ARG A 104 3.01 -5.56 -2.63
N ILE A 105 1.95 -6.21 -3.13
CA ILE A 105 0.74 -6.50 -2.36
C ILE A 105 0.59 -8.02 -2.25
N ASN A 106 0.59 -8.54 -1.02
CA ASN A 106 0.59 -9.98 -0.78
C ASN A 106 -0.49 -10.43 0.21
N ARG A 107 -1.22 -11.50 -0.15
CA ARG A 107 -2.19 -12.21 0.72
C ARG A 107 -3.27 -11.28 1.25
N VAL A 108 -4.03 -10.66 0.35
CA VAL A 108 -5.12 -9.76 0.73
C VAL A 108 -6.46 -10.48 0.56
N TYR A 109 -7.30 -10.44 1.59
CA TYR A 109 -8.62 -11.09 1.63
C TYR A 109 -9.77 -10.17 1.23
N GLN A 110 -9.46 -8.93 0.90
CA GLN A 110 -10.39 -7.88 0.53
C GLN A 110 -9.95 -7.27 -0.83
N PRO A 111 -10.73 -6.38 -1.50
CA PRO A 111 -10.33 -5.80 -2.79
C PRO A 111 -8.94 -5.11 -2.81
N VAL A 112 -8.39 -4.77 -3.97
CA VAL A 112 -7.16 -3.97 -4.07
C VAL A 112 -7.36 -2.93 -5.16
N SER A 113 -7.03 -1.67 -4.88
CA SER A 113 -7.03 -0.60 -5.86
C SER A 113 -5.68 0.11 -5.86
N LEU A 114 -5.09 0.25 -7.04
CA LEU A 114 -3.97 1.18 -7.28
C LEU A 114 -4.46 2.18 -8.31
N GLU A 115 -4.40 3.46 -7.98
CA GLU A 115 -4.88 4.53 -8.85
C GLU A 115 -3.79 5.58 -9.02
N SER A 116 -3.58 6.02 -10.27
CA SER A 116 -2.64 7.09 -10.62
C SER A 116 -1.20 6.81 -10.17
N VAL A 117 -0.62 5.73 -10.70
CA VAL A 117 0.81 5.41 -10.52
C VAL A 117 1.59 5.99 -11.68
N ASN A 118 2.39 7.03 -11.46
CA ASN A 118 3.11 7.70 -12.55
C ASN A 118 4.33 6.90 -13.03
N SER A 119 5.17 6.44 -12.11
CA SER A 119 6.36 5.64 -12.45
C SER A 119 6.59 4.58 -11.39
N CYS A 120 6.70 3.32 -11.81
CA CYS A 120 7.12 2.26 -10.92
C CYS A 120 7.79 1.12 -11.67
N ASP A 121 8.98 0.64 -11.28
CA ASP A 121 9.63 -0.45 -12.02
C ASP A 121 8.77 -1.72 -11.97
N ASP A 122 8.35 -2.13 -10.76
CA ASP A 122 7.69 -3.42 -10.54
C ASP A 122 6.39 -3.29 -9.71
N ILE A 123 5.25 -3.64 -10.29
CA ILE A 123 3.99 -3.82 -9.55
C ILE A 123 3.67 -5.32 -9.43
N ARG A 124 3.66 -5.83 -8.19
CA ARG A 124 3.43 -7.26 -7.90
C ARG A 124 2.26 -7.46 -6.96
N VAL A 125 1.19 -8.06 -7.46
CA VAL A 125 -0.01 -8.40 -6.68
C VAL A 125 -0.12 -9.93 -6.58
N ASN A 126 -0.05 -10.47 -5.37
CA ASN A 126 -0.03 -11.92 -5.14
C ASN A 126 -1.08 -12.38 -4.12
N ARG A 127 -1.84 -13.42 -4.47
CA ARG A 127 -2.82 -14.09 -3.58
C ARG A 127 -3.87 -13.13 -3.05
N VAL A 128 -4.69 -12.58 -3.94
CA VAL A 128 -5.82 -11.71 -3.57
C VAL A 128 -7.13 -12.47 -3.75
N TYR A 129 -8.00 -12.47 -2.74
CA TYR A 129 -9.25 -13.24 -2.76
C TYR A 129 -10.46 -12.45 -3.29
N GLN A 130 -10.27 -11.16 -3.52
CA GLN A 130 -11.28 -10.20 -4.00
C GLN A 130 -10.75 -9.44 -5.21
N PRO A 131 -11.57 -8.61 -5.89
CA PRO A 131 -11.15 -7.94 -7.12
C PRO A 131 -9.89 -7.09 -6.95
N VAL A 132 -9.11 -7.00 -8.02
CA VAL A 132 -7.95 -6.13 -8.13
C VAL A 132 -8.21 -5.14 -9.25
N SER A 133 -7.99 -3.85 -9.01
CA SER A 133 -8.03 -2.79 -10.02
C SER A 133 -6.70 -2.06 -10.03
N LEU A 134 -6.10 -1.90 -11.21
CA LEU A 134 -5.03 -0.93 -11.44
C LEU A 134 -5.55 0.06 -12.48
N GLU A 135 -5.57 1.33 -12.11
CA GLU A 135 -6.06 2.41 -12.95
C GLU A 135 -4.99 3.49 -13.12
N SER A 136 -4.77 3.93 -14.36
CA SER A 136 -3.84 5.01 -14.71
C SER A 136 -2.40 4.75 -14.25
N VAL A 137 -1.81 3.66 -14.74
CA VAL A 137 -0.38 3.37 -14.56
C VAL A 137 0.38 3.91 -15.78
N ASN A 138 1.17 4.98 -15.59
CA ASN A 138 1.79 5.68 -16.72
C ASN A 138 3.07 5.00 -17.22
N SER A 139 3.98 4.61 -16.34
CA SER A 139 5.24 3.94 -16.70
C SER A 139 5.57 2.82 -15.72
N CYS A 140 5.94 1.66 -16.25
CA CYS A 140 6.53 0.58 -15.48
C CYS A 140 7.43 -0.35 -16.30
N ASP A 141 8.22 -1.19 -15.63
CA ASP A 141 8.88 -2.31 -16.30
C ASP A 141 7.90 -3.50 -16.31
N ASP A 142 7.43 -3.93 -15.14
CA ASP A 142 6.64 -5.15 -15.00
C ASP A 142 5.38 -4.95 -14.13
N ILE A 143 4.24 -5.47 -14.59
CA ILE A 143 3.08 -5.77 -13.75
C ILE A 143 2.92 -7.29 -13.66
N ARG A 144 2.88 -7.83 -12.44
CA ARG A 144 2.67 -9.26 -12.19
C ARG A 144 1.55 -9.50 -11.21
N VAL A 145 0.48 -10.15 -11.67
CA VAL A 145 -0.72 -10.46 -10.89
C VAL A 145 -0.89 -11.97 -10.75
N ASN A 146 -0.49 -12.53 -9.61
CA ASN A 146 -0.55 -13.96 -9.36
C ASN A 146 -1.66 -14.37 -8.40
N ARG A 147 -2.41 -15.42 -8.76
CA ARG A 147 -3.38 -16.09 -7.88
C ARG A 147 -4.44 -15.13 -7.31
N VAL A 148 -5.12 -14.41 -8.19
CA VAL A 148 -6.31 -13.65 -7.84
C VAL A 148 -7.54 -14.53 -8.07
N TYR A 149 -8.43 -14.60 -7.08
CA TYR A 149 -9.62 -15.48 -7.13
C TYR A 149 -10.89 -14.78 -7.64
N GLN A 150 -10.79 -13.48 -7.91
CA GLN A 150 -11.83 -12.61 -8.44
C GLN A 150 -11.26 -11.80 -9.62
N PRO A 151 -12.06 -11.02 -10.35
CA PRO A 151 -11.58 -10.29 -11.53
C PRO A 151 -10.40 -9.36 -11.24
N VAL A 152 -9.55 -9.22 -12.25
CA VAL A 152 -8.48 -8.21 -12.32
C VAL A 152 -8.88 -7.24 -13.43
N SER A 153 -8.95 -5.95 -13.12
CA SER A 153 -9.11 -4.87 -14.10
C SER A 153 -7.80 -4.10 -14.22
N LEU A 154 -7.44 -3.78 -15.47
CA LEU A 154 -6.32 -2.91 -15.81
C LEU A 154 -6.88 -1.83 -16.74
N GLU A 155 -6.91 -0.59 -16.26
CA GLU A 155 -7.44 0.54 -17.01
C GLU A 155 -6.35 1.59 -17.19
N SER A 156 -6.11 2.01 -18.44
CA SER A 156 -5.12 3.05 -18.77
C SER A 156 -3.70 2.75 -18.29
N VAL A 157 -3.17 1.57 -18.64
CA VAL A 157 -1.73 1.26 -18.51
C VAL A 157 -1.02 1.70 -19.79
N ASN A 158 -0.11 2.67 -19.70
CA ASN A 158 0.45 3.33 -20.89
C ASN A 158 1.77 2.71 -21.37
N SER A 159 2.83 2.78 -20.56
CA SER A 159 4.18 2.31 -20.94
C SER A 159 4.67 1.28 -19.93
N CYS A 160 4.31 0.02 -20.14
CA CYS A 160 4.80 -1.10 -19.35
C CYS A 160 5.42 -2.16 -20.24
N ASP A 161 6.65 -2.59 -19.93
CA ASP A 161 7.39 -3.57 -20.74
C ASP A 161 6.73 -4.96 -20.68
N ASP A 162 6.19 -5.37 -19.53
CA ASP A 162 5.53 -6.66 -19.35
C ASP A 162 4.33 -6.61 -18.41
N ILE A 163 3.30 -7.39 -18.71
CA ILE A 163 2.10 -7.55 -17.88
C ILE A 163 1.72 -9.04 -17.87
N ARG A 164 1.78 -9.67 -16.69
CA ARG A 164 1.60 -11.14 -16.52
C ARG A 164 0.68 -11.53 -15.38
#